data_AF-A0A4U9WKL5-F1
#
_entry.id   AF-A0A4U9WKL5-F1
#
_cell.length_a   1.000
_cell.length_b   1.000
_cell.length_c   1.000
_cell.angle_alpha   90.00
_cell.angle_beta   90.00
_cell.angle_gamma   90.00
#
_symmetry.space_group_name_H-M   'P 1'
#
loop_
_entity.id
_entity.type
_entity.pdbx_description
1 polymer ?
#
loop_
_entity_poly.entity_id
_entity_poly.type
_entity_poly.pdbx_seq_one_letter_code
_entity_poly.pdbx_strand_id
1 'polypeptide(L)'
;MDELIRETKKKISQHIDDNPDLKRDSELLKSIPGVGEMLSSSLLAFAGNLRRFTSSKALVAYAGLNPQRCESGMFKGKKPVIESGTR
;
A
#
# COMPACT_ATOMS: atom_id res chain seq x y z
N MET A 1 12.29 -29.56 0.20
CA MET A 1 11.39 -28.47 -0.25
C MET A 1 11.67 -27.18 0.52
N ASP A 2 11.72 -27.23 1.86
CA ASP A 2 11.99 -26.05 2.71
C ASP A 2 13.36 -25.38 2.47
N GLU A 3 14.36 -26.16 2.07
CA GLU A 3 15.70 -25.65 1.79
C GLU A 3 15.72 -24.69 0.60
N LEU A 4 15.00 -25.02 -0.48
CA LEU A 4 14.87 -24.17 -1.68
C LEU A 4 14.17 -22.84 -1.36
N ILE A 5 13.15 -22.88 -0.50
CA ILE A 5 12.47 -21.67 -0.02
C ILE A 5 13.45 -20.79 0.76
N ARG A 6 14.29 -21.40 1.61
CA ARG A 6 15.27 -20.70 2.43
C ARG A 6 16.35 -20.06 1.56
N GLU A 7 16.86 -20.79 0.57
CA GLU A 7 17.86 -20.29 -0.37
C GLU A 7 17.30 -19.13 -1.21
N THR A 8 16.06 -19.25 -1.67
CA THR A 8 15.39 -18.19 -2.43
C THR A 8 15.23 -16.92 -1.60
N LYS A 9 14.79 -17.05 -0.33
CA LYS A 9 14.71 -15.91 0.60
C LYS A 9 16.07 -15.24 0.81
N LYS A 10 17.14 -16.02 0.92
CA LYS A 10 18.50 -15.48 1.07
C LYS A 10 18.93 -14.67 -0.16
N LYS A 11 18.67 -15.18 -1.37
CA LYS A 11 18.96 -14.45 -2.62
C LYS A 11 18.19 -13.15 -2.73
N ILE A 12 16.92 -13.12 -2.29
CA ILE A 12 16.11 -11.90 -2.25
C ILE A 12 16.71 -10.86 -1.29
N SER A 13 17.04 -11.28 -0.06
CA SER A 13 17.66 -10.37 0.93
C SER A 13 18.99 -9.83 0.43
N GLN A 14 19.86 -10.68 -0.13
CA GLN A 14 21.13 -10.24 -0.71
C GLN A 14 20.93 -9.21 -1.84
N HIS A 15 19.96 -9.45 -2.73
CA HIS A 15 19.67 -8.51 -3.81
C HIS A 15 19.19 -7.14 -3.32
N ILE A 16 18.42 -7.11 -2.22
CA ILE A 16 17.97 -5.87 -1.58
C ILE A 16 19.15 -5.17 -0.89
N ASP A 17 20.02 -5.91 -0.21
CA ASP A 17 21.17 -5.37 0.51
C ASP A 17 22.27 -4.82 -0.42
N ASP A 18 22.47 -5.45 -1.58
CA ASP A 18 23.45 -5.02 -2.59
C ASP A 18 23.04 -3.70 -3.29
N ASN A 19 21.78 -3.30 -3.16
CA ASN A 19 21.26 -2.06 -3.74
C ASN A 19 20.92 -1.05 -2.63
N PRO A 20 21.70 0.04 -2.46
CA PRO A 20 21.54 0.97 -1.34
C PRO A 20 20.17 1.64 -1.31
N ASP A 21 19.54 1.81 -2.48
CA ASP A 21 18.22 2.41 -2.58
C ASP A 21 17.12 1.44 -2.12
N LEU A 22 17.18 0.18 -2.60
CA LEU A 22 16.23 -0.85 -2.18
C LEU A 22 16.38 -1.16 -0.68
N LYS A 23 17.60 -1.12 -0.16
CA LYS A 23 17.87 -1.27 1.26
C LYS A 23 17.18 -0.17 2.06
N ARG A 24 17.36 1.09 1.66
CA ARG A 24 16.71 2.23 2.32
C ARG A 24 15.18 2.13 2.26
N ASP A 25 14.63 1.79 1.10
CA ASP A 25 13.18 1.63 0.94
C ASP A 25 12.64 0.46 1.77
N SER A 26 13.38 -0.65 1.86
CA SER A 26 13.04 -1.81 2.70
C SER A 26 13.06 -1.45 4.19
N GLU A 27 14.07 -0.71 4.65
CA GLU A 27 14.16 -0.22 6.03
C GLU A 27 13.01 0.74 6.37
N LEU A 28 12.66 1.65 5.46
CA LEU A 28 11.52 2.54 5.63
C LEU A 28 10.20 1.76 5.71
N LEU A 29 9.98 0.77 4.85
CA LEU A 29 8.79 -0.09 4.91
C LEU A 29 8.73 -0.85 6.24
N LYS A 30 9.85 -1.41 6.70
CA LYS A 30 9.95 -2.14 7.98
C LYS A 30 9.72 -1.24 9.21
N SER A 31 9.83 0.08 9.08
CA SER A 31 9.53 1.01 10.17
C SER A 31 8.02 1.11 10.47
N ILE A 32 7.17 0.67 9.54
CA ILE A 32 5.71 0.66 9.73
C ILE A 32 5.33 -0.52 10.63
N PRO A 33 4.64 -0.29 11.76
CA PRO A 33 4.19 -1.37 12.64
C PRO A 33 3.38 -2.42 11.89
N GLY A 34 3.79 -3.68 11.97
CA GLY A 34 3.15 -4.80 11.26
C GLY A 34 3.71 -5.11 9.87
N VAL A 35 4.67 -4.32 9.36
CA VAL A 35 5.40 -4.64 8.12
C VAL A 35 6.74 -5.28 8.44
N GLY A 36 6.84 -6.60 8.19
CA GLY A 36 8.09 -7.35 8.33
C GLY A 36 8.86 -7.49 7.02
N GLU A 37 10.02 -8.15 7.07
CA GLU A 37 10.93 -8.33 5.93
C GLU A 37 10.29 -9.04 4.72
N MET A 38 9.44 -10.04 4.96
CA MET A 38 8.73 -10.73 3.87
C MET A 38 7.74 -9.80 3.16
N LEU A 39 7.03 -8.96 3.93
CA LEU A 39 6.06 -8.03 3.38
C LEU A 39 6.76 -6.86 2.68
N SER A 40 7.83 -6.32 3.26
CA SER A 40 8.62 -5.26 2.61
C SER A 40 9.22 -5.73 1.29
N SER A 41 9.80 -6.93 1.25
CA SER A 41 10.36 -7.51 0.02
C SER A 41 9.27 -7.73 -1.04
N SER A 42 8.09 -8.18 -0.64
CA SER A 42 6.96 -8.40 -1.55
C SER A 42 6.42 -7.08 -2.10
N LEU A 43 6.31 -6.04 -1.26
CA LEU A 43 5.88 -4.70 -1.67
C LEU A 43 6.89 -4.05 -2.63
N LEU A 44 8.19 -4.19 -2.35
CA LEU A 44 9.25 -3.72 -3.25
C LEU A 44 9.26 -4.48 -4.57
N ALA A 45 9.03 -5.78 -4.57
CA ALA A 45 8.90 -6.55 -5.80
C ALA A 45 7.68 -6.12 -6.62
N PHE A 46 6.57 -5.80 -5.95
CA PHE A 46 5.33 -5.36 -6.60
C PHE A 46 5.40 -3.94 -7.16
N ALA A 47 5.92 -3.00 -6.36
CA ALA A 47 6.02 -1.59 -6.74
C ALA A 47 7.27 -1.30 -7.58
N GLY A 48 8.29 -2.15 -7.49
CA GLY A 48 9.60 -1.94 -8.07
C GLY A 48 10.29 -0.73 -7.45
N ASN A 49 10.76 0.19 -8.29
CA ASN A 49 11.37 1.44 -7.83
C ASN A 49 10.30 2.41 -7.31
N LEU A 50 10.23 2.60 -5.98
CA LEU A 50 9.28 3.51 -5.34
C LEU A 50 9.41 4.97 -5.79
N ARG A 51 10.59 5.38 -6.28
CA ARG A 51 10.84 6.74 -6.78
C ARG A 51 10.26 7.01 -8.16
N ARG A 52 9.73 6.00 -8.85
CA ARG A 52 8.94 6.18 -10.08
C ARG A 52 7.62 6.92 -9.79
N PHE A 53 7.11 6.85 -8.57
CA PHE A 53 5.88 7.49 -8.18
C PHE A 53 6.15 8.94 -7.75
N THR A 54 5.46 9.90 -8.36
CA THR A 54 5.59 11.32 -8.03
C THR A 54 5.02 11.68 -6.64
N SER A 55 4.16 10.82 -6.09
CA SER A 55 3.53 11.00 -4.79
C SER A 55 3.07 9.66 -4.22
N SER A 56 2.96 9.57 -2.89
CA SER A 56 2.33 8.43 -2.19
C SER A 56 0.93 8.14 -2.71
N LYS A 57 0.17 9.16 -3.12
CA LYS A 57 -1.18 8.99 -3.71
C LYS A 57 -1.14 8.22 -5.04
N ALA A 58 -0.10 8.41 -5.84
CA ALA A 58 0.08 7.69 -7.11
C ALA A 58 0.41 6.21 -6.86
N LEU A 59 1.22 5.91 -5.84
CA LEU A 59 1.51 4.54 -5.41
C LEU A 59 0.24 3.85 -4.87
N VAL A 60 -0.53 4.53 -4.02
CA VAL A 60 -1.79 4.00 -3.47
C VAL A 60 -2.83 3.76 -4.58
N ALA A 61 -2.90 4.64 -5.58
CA ALA A 61 -3.74 4.42 -6.77
C ALA A 61 -3.26 3.24 -7.62
N TYR A 62 -1.94 3.10 -7.81
CA TYR A 62 -1.35 1.97 -8.52
C TYR A 62 -1.62 0.63 -7.82
N ALA A 63 -1.56 0.61 -6.49
CA ALA A 63 -1.90 -0.55 -5.69
C ALA A 63 -3.40 -0.87 -5.65
N GLY A 64 -4.26 -0.04 -6.26
CA GLY A 64 -5.72 -0.17 -6.17
C GLY A 64 -6.28 0.12 -4.76
N LEU A 65 -5.45 0.68 -3.88
CA LEU A 65 -5.76 1.01 -2.48
C LEU A 65 -6.30 2.44 -2.33
N ASN A 66 -6.56 3.14 -3.44
CA ASN A 66 -7.20 4.45 -3.44
C ASN A 66 -8.70 4.26 -3.72
N PRO A 67 -9.56 4.09 -2.69
CA PRO A 67 -10.99 4.26 -2.87
C PRO A 67 -11.23 5.75 -3.15
N GLN A 68 -11.13 6.16 -4.41
CA GLN A 68 -11.76 7.39 -4.83
C GLN A 68 -13.26 7.19 -4.61
N ARG A 69 -13.89 8.07 -3.83
CA ARG A 69 -15.35 8.14 -3.83
C ARG A 69 -15.77 8.51 -5.26
N CYS A 70 -16.15 7.52 -6.05
CA CYS A 70 -16.99 7.72 -7.21
C CYS A 70 -18.39 8.06 -6.68
N GLU A 71 -18.56 9.25 -6.11
CA GLU A 71 -19.88 9.88 -6.09
C GLU A 71 -20.16 10.29 -7.53
N SER A 72 -20.62 9.33 -8.34
CA SER A 72 -21.40 9.65 -9.53
C SER A 72 -22.63 10.37 -9.00
N GLY A 73 -22.56 11.70 -8.98
CA GLY A 73 -23.64 12.53 -8.49
C GLY A 73 -24.95 12.13 -9.16
N MET A 74 -25.97 11.84 -8.34
CA MET A 74 -27.37 12.25 -8.49
C MET A 74 -28.28 11.43 -7.55
N PHE A 75 -28.05 11.48 -6.24
CA PHE A 75 -29.17 11.31 -5.30
C PHE A 75 -28.93 12.06 -3.99
N LYS A 76 -29.30 13.34 -3.95
CA LYS A 76 -29.73 13.96 -2.69
C LYS A 76 -31.12 13.41 -2.41
N GLY A 77 -31.19 12.28 -1.70
CA GLY A 77 -32.44 11.78 -1.16
C GLY A 77 -33.15 12.90 -0.42
N LYS A 78 -34.42 13.12 -0.75
CA LYS A 78 -35.24 14.14 -0.11
C LYS A 78 -35.18 13.94 1.40
N LYS A 79 -34.78 14.98 2.14
CA LYS A 79 -34.97 14.99 3.59
C LYS A 79 -36.48 14.91 3.82
N PRO A 80 -37.04 13.91 4.53
CA PRO A 80 -38.37 14.08 5.06
C PRO A 80 -38.31 15.29 5.99
N VAL A 81 -39.19 16.27 5.72
CA VAL A 81 -39.43 17.39 6.62
C VAL A 81 -39.90 16.78 7.94
N ILE A 82 -39.14 17.00 9.00
CA ILE A 82 -39.62 16.77 10.36
C ILE A 82 -40.61 17.89 10.66
N GLU A 83 -41.89 17.56 10.67
CA GLU A 83 -42.93 18.44 11.16
C GLU A 83 -42.80 18.52 12.69
N SER A 84 -42.48 19.70 13.19
CA SER A 84 -42.40 20.02 14.61
C SER A 84 -43.80 19.94 15.23
N GLY A 85 -44.16 18.79 15.79
CA GLY A 85 -45.36 18.62 16.59
C GLY A 85 -45.09 18.91 18.07
N THR A 86 -45.34 20.15 18.50
CA THR A 86 -45.43 20.52 19.91
C THR A 86 -46.80 20.10 20.45
N ARG A 87 -46.84 19.20 21.45
CA ARG A 87 -47.69 19.25 22.65
C ARG A 87 -47.33 18.14 23.62
#